data_AF-A0A7V4ICL8-F1
#
_entry.id   AF-A0A7V4ICL8-F1
#
_cell.length_a   1.000
_cell.length_b   1.000
_cell.length_c   1.000
_cell.angle_alpha   90.00
_cell.angle_beta   90.00
_cell.angle_gamma   90.00
#
_symmetry.space_group_name_H-M   'P 1'
#
loop_
_entity.id
_entity.type
_entity.pdbx_description
1 polymer ?
#
loop_
_entity_poly.entity_id
_entity_poly.type
_entity_poly.pdbx_seq_one_letter_code
_entity_poly.pdbx_strand_id
1 'polypeptide(L)'
;MRNTHAGKGFFAHGVKNYTPRESYELSLAGAMIVDVREPYMTNYKMFGIDNMIFLPFSKLSELYPGLPGDRQLIIADSVGLKSRECALFLMEHGYQNVANMAGGMVDWERDGLPVKIDKEYRLSGSCMCQLKAKAKR
;
A
#
# COMPACT_ATOMS: atom_id res chain seq x y z
N MET A 1 18.97 12.58 -12.28
CA MET A 1 18.02 12.62 -11.15
C MET A 1 18.77 12.15 -9.90
N ARG A 2 18.89 13.00 -8.88
CA ARG A 2 19.67 12.66 -7.66
C ARG A 2 18.81 11.76 -6.77
N ASN A 3 19.30 10.56 -6.47
CA ASN A 3 18.68 9.62 -5.55
C ASN A 3 18.88 10.15 -4.11
N THR A 4 17.93 10.94 -3.61
CA THR A 4 18.00 11.66 -2.32
C THR A 4 17.76 10.77 -1.09
N HIS A 5 17.69 9.45 -1.28
CA HIS A 5 17.36 8.47 -0.23
C HIS A 5 18.52 7.50 0.07
N ALA A 6 19.76 7.90 -0.21
CA ALA A 6 20.95 7.11 0.08
C ALA A 6 21.02 6.77 1.58
N GLY A 7 20.63 5.55 1.93
CA GLY A 7 20.59 5.03 3.31
C GLY A 7 19.23 4.48 3.77
N LYS A 8 18.13 4.78 3.06
CA LYS A 8 16.80 4.23 3.40
C LYS A 8 16.54 2.90 2.69
N GLY A 9 15.82 2.03 3.36
CA GLY A 9 15.36 0.73 2.88
C GLY A 9 16.44 -0.35 2.84
N PHE A 10 16.02 -1.58 2.58
CA PHE A 10 16.87 -2.76 2.49
C PHE A 10 16.52 -3.58 1.24
N PHE A 11 17.49 -4.33 0.71
CA PHE A 11 17.24 -5.19 -0.45
C PHE A 11 17.01 -6.63 0.00
N ALA A 12 15.92 -7.24 -0.46
CA ALA A 12 15.59 -8.63 -0.16
C ALA A 12 14.72 -9.22 -1.26
N HIS A 13 14.93 -10.49 -1.60
CA HIS A 13 14.14 -11.22 -2.59
C HIS A 13 13.97 -10.50 -3.94
N GLY A 14 15.05 -9.85 -4.41
CA GLY A 14 15.06 -9.19 -5.72
C GLY A 14 14.39 -7.81 -5.77
N VAL A 15 13.90 -7.28 -4.65
CA VAL A 15 13.23 -5.97 -4.61
C VAL A 15 13.81 -5.09 -3.50
N LYS A 16 13.79 -3.77 -3.73
CA LYS A 16 14.02 -2.80 -2.65
C LYS A 16 12.80 -2.75 -1.73
N ASN A 17 13.02 -2.81 -0.44
CA ASN A 17 11.99 -2.76 0.59
C ASN A 17 12.16 -1.51 1.45
N TYR A 18 11.05 -0.91 1.84
CA TYR A 18 10.99 0.13 2.86
C TYR A 18 10.10 -0.34 4.00
N THR A 19 10.45 0.07 5.21
CA THR A 19 9.53 -0.04 6.36
C THR A 19 8.32 0.89 6.17
N PRO A 20 7.23 0.73 6.93
CA PRO A 20 6.09 1.65 6.86
C PRO A 20 6.49 3.09 7.15
N ARG A 21 7.34 3.34 8.15
CA ARG A 21 7.83 4.68 8.49
C ARG A 21 8.63 5.32 7.36
N GLU A 22 9.56 4.57 6.76
CA GLU A 22 10.31 5.07 5.60
C GLU A 22 9.37 5.35 4.41
N SER A 23 8.40 4.47 4.18
CA SER A 23 7.42 4.62 3.10
C SER A 23 6.55 5.86 3.29
N TYR A 24 6.14 6.15 4.53
CA TYR A 24 5.44 7.37 4.88
C TYR A 24 6.31 8.61 4.61
N GLU A 25 7.55 8.64 5.09
CA GLU A 25 8.48 9.75 4.84
C GLU A 25 8.75 9.98 3.34
N LEU A 26 8.89 8.90 2.57
CA LEU A 26 9.05 8.95 1.12
C LEU A 26 7.78 9.47 0.42
N SER A 27 6.60 9.12 0.92
CA SER A 27 5.33 9.62 0.38
C SER A 27 5.18 11.14 0.55
N LEU A 28 5.69 11.69 1.65
CA LEU A 28 5.77 13.13 1.88
C LEU A 28 6.79 13.80 0.95
N ALA A 29 7.83 13.07 0.55
CA ALA A 29 8.84 13.51 -0.42
C ALA A 29 8.42 13.28 -1.89
N GLY A 30 7.20 12.80 -2.14
CA GLY A 30 6.64 12.66 -3.49
C GLY A 30 6.68 11.24 -4.08
N ALA A 31 7.05 10.21 -3.31
CA ALA A 31 6.75 8.83 -3.70
C ALA A 31 5.23 8.57 -3.67
N MET A 32 4.75 7.62 -4.46
CA MET A 32 3.37 7.17 -4.45
C MET A 32 3.26 5.80 -3.82
N ILE A 33 2.32 5.64 -2.89
CA ILE A 33 1.98 4.32 -2.36
C ILE A 33 0.89 3.71 -3.25
N VAL A 34 1.11 2.48 -3.70
CA VAL A 34 0.12 1.73 -4.49
C VAL A 34 -0.44 0.62 -3.61
N ASP A 35 -1.67 0.78 -3.15
CA ASP A 35 -2.37 -0.22 -2.33
C ASP A 35 -2.97 -1.29 -3.24
N VAL A 36 -2.43 -2.50 -3.15
CA VAL A 36 -2.83 -3.65 -3.98
C VAL A 36 -3.77 -4.62 -3.28
N ARG A 37 -4.26 -4.28 -2.08
CA ARG A 37 -5.26 -5.10 -1.40
C ARG A 37 -6.55 -5.14 -2.21
N GLU A 38 -7.34 -6.19 -2.03
CA GLU A 38 -8.64 -6.29 -2.68
C GLU A 38 -9.65 -5.31 -2.06
N PRO A 39 -10.70 -4.88 -2.79
CA PRO A 39 -11.67 -3.88 -2.28
C PRO A 39 -12.29 -4.24 -0.93
N TYR A 40 -12.60 -5.52 -0.70
CA TYR A 40 -13.17 -5.98 0.57
C TYR A 40 -12.22 -5.78 1.77
N MET A 41 -10.92 -5.60 1.54
CA MET A 41 -9.91 -5.33 2.56
C MET A 41 -9.67 -3.83 2.80
N THR A 42 -10.02 -2.97 1.83
CA THR A 42 -9.75 -1.51 1.90
C THR A 42 -10.96 -0.69 2.32
N ASN A 43 -12.18 -1.24 2.19
CA ASN A 43 -13.44 -0.56 2.53
C ASN A 43 -13.45 0.06 3.94
N TYR A 44 -12.83 -0.59 4.93
CA TYR A 44 -12.81 -0.06 6.30
C TYR A 44 -11.61 0.86 6.57
N LYS A 45 -10.42 0.51 6.07
CA LYS A 45 -9.17 1.19 6.38
C LYS A 45 -8.24 1.27 5.17
N MET A 46 -7.79 2.49 4.91
CA MET A 46 -6.77 2.81 3.90
C MET A 46 -5.61 3.57 4.52
N PHE A 47 -4.49 3.61 3.81
CA PHE A 47 -3.35 4.44 4.21
C PHE A 47 -3.79 5.90 4.24
N GLY A 48 -3.56 6.59 5.36
CA GLY A 48 -4.03 7.96 5.60
C GLY A 48 -3.12 9.01 4.96
N ILE A 49 -2.95 8.93 3.64
CA ILE A 49 -2.05 9.78 2.86
C ILE A 49 -2.72 10.23 1.56
N ASP A 50 -2.28 11.36 1.01
CA ASP A 50 -2.86 11.91 -0.22
C ASP A 50 -2.26 11.27 -1.50
N ASN A 51 -0.96 10.94 -1.46
CA ASN A 51 -0.22 10.37 -2.60
C ASN A 51 -0.38 8.84 -2.69
N MET A 52 -1.62 8.38 -2.89
CA MET A 52 -1.94 6.95 -2.98
C MET A 52 -2.72 6.60 -4.24
N ILE A 53 -2.40 5.44 -4.84
CA ILE A 53 -3.16 4.79 -5.89
C ILE A 53 -3.75 3.51 -5.33
N PHE A 54 -5.02 3.25 -5.63
CA PHE A 54 -5.64 1.95 -5.37
C PHE A 54 -5.65 1.12 -6.65
N LEU A 55 -5.01 -0.05 -6.62
CA LEU A 55 -4.90 -0.97 -7.76
C LEU A 55 -5.03 -2.40 -7.24
N PRO A 56 -6.24 -2.98 -7.17
CA PRO A 56 -6.43 -4.35 -6.67
C PRO A 56 -5.49 -5.34 -7.37
N PHE A 57 -4.88 -6.25 -6.60
CA PHE A 57 -3.97 -7.26 -7.14
C PHE A 57 -4.64 -8.10 -8.25
N SER A 58 -5.92 -8.45 -8.07
CA SER A 58 -6.75 -9.14 -9.07
C SER A 58 -6.87 -8.40 -10.43
N LYS A 59 -6.57 -7.10 -10.46
CA LYS A 59 -6.65 -6.23 -11.63
C LYS A 59 -5.29 -5.74 -12.13
N LEU A 60 -4.20 -6.22 -11.52
CA LEU A 60 -2.85 -5.76 -11.82
C LEU A 60 -2.49 -5.88 -13.32
N SER A 61 -2.67 -7.06 -13.91
CA SER A 61 -2.29 -7.32 -15.32
C SER A 61 -3.05 -6.46 -16.32
N GLU A 62 -4.25 -6.00 -15.97
CA GLU A 62 -5.11 -5.17 -16.81
C GLU A 62 -4.75 -3.68 -16.66
N LEU A 63 -4.52 -3.22 -15.43
CA LEU A 63 -4.50 -1.79 -15.10
C LEU A 63 -3.10 -1.23 -14.82
N TYR A 64 -2.07 -2.07 -14.71
CA TYR A 64 -0.70 -1.60 -14.48
C TYR A 64 -0.21 -0.54 -15.49
N PRO A 65 -0.59 -0.53 -16.80
CA PRO A 65 -0.09 0.47 -17.72
C PRO A 65 -0.52 1.91 -17.37
N GLY A 66 -1.53 2.07 -16.52
CA GLY A 66 -1.98 3.37 -16.01
C GLY A 66 -1.15 3.91 -14.85
N LEU A 67 -0.20 3.14 -14.29
CA LEU A 67 0.65 3.61 -13.20
C LEU A 67 1.72 4.59 -13.71
N PRO A 68 2.04 5.66 -12.96
CA PRO A 68 3.04 6.64 -13.38
C PRO A 68 4.45 6.03 -13.35
N GLY A 69 5.13 6.06 -14.49
CA GLY A 69 6.49 5.52 -14.66
C GLY A 69 7.62 6.47 -14.27
N ASP A 70 7.31 7.75 -14.03
CA ASP A 70 8.26 8.82 -13.70
C ASP A 70 8.43 9.07 -12.19
N ARG A 71 7.60 8.44 -11.36
CA ARG A 71 7.61 8.55 -9.90
C ARG A 71 8.09 7.26 -9.23
N GLN A 72 8.54 7.38 -7.99
CA GLN A 72 8.78 6.20 -7.15
C GLN A 72 7.44 5.59 -6.75
N LEU A 73 7.27 4.30 -7.03
CA LEU A 73 6.13 3.52 -6.58
C LEU A 73 6.53 2.64 -5.40
N ILE A 74 5.81 2.76 -4.30
CA ILE A 74 5.95 1.90 -3.12
C ILE A 74 4.70 1.04 -3.03
N ILE A 75 4.82 -0.23 -3.38
CA ILE A 75 3.69 -1.14 -3.42
C ILE A 75 3.41 -1.63 -2.00
N ALA A 76 2.15 -1.57 -1.58
CA ALA A 76 1.73 -1.93 -0.25
C ALA A 76 0.54 -2.90 -0.30
N ASP A 77 0.54 -3.89 0.59
CA ASP A 77 -0.60 -4.77 0.82
C ASP A 77 -0.90 -4.83 2.34
N SER A 78 -1.39 -5.96 2.85
CA SER A 78 -1.61 -6.14 4.29
C SER A 78 -0.33 -6.43 5.10
N VAL A 79 0.65 -7.17 4.55
CA VAL A 79 1.77 -7.77 5.31
C VAL A 79 3.13 -7.79 4.59
N GLY A 80 3.20 -7.29 3.35
CA GLY A 80 4.38 -7.22 2.49
C GLY A 80 4.54 -8.38 1.48
N LEU A 81 3.53 -9.24 1.26
CA LEU A 81 3.68 -10.46 0.44
C LEU A 81 3.20 -10.29 -1.01
N LYS A 82 1.93 -9.91 -1.20
CA LYS A 82 1.34 -9.63 -2.53
C LYS A 82 1.90 -8.36 -3.13
N SER A 83 2.24 -7.38 -2.30
CA SER A 83 2.95 -6.18 -2.76
C SER A 83 4.32 -6.49 -3.34
N ARG A 84 5.05 -7.47 -2.80
CA ARG A 84 6.32 -7.93 -3.37
C ARG A 84 6.13 -8.60 -4.73
N GLU A 85 5.15 -9.50 -4.85
CA GLU A 85 4.81 -10.12 -6.14
C GLU A 85 4.47 -9.06 -7.19
N CYS A 86 3.66 -8.06 -6.83
CA CYS A 86 3.32 -6.96 -7.70
C CYS A 86 4.53 -6.09 -8.06
N ALA A 87 5.43 -5.81 -7.10
CA ALA A 87 6.63 -5.02 -7.38
C ALA A 87 7.54 -5.69 -8.41
N LEU A 88 7.76 -7.00 -8.28
CA LEU A 88 8.52 -7.79 -9.25
C LEU A 88 7.85 -7.78 -10.63
N PHE A 89 6.53 -7.99 -10.68
CA PHE A 89 5.75 -7.89 -11.92
C PHE A 89 5.97 -6.53 -12.60
N LEU A 90 5.87 -5.41 -11.88
CA LEU A 90 6.08 -4.08 -12.45
C LEU A 90 7.50 -3.87 -12.98
N MET A 91 8.51 -4.39 -12.25
CA MET A 91 9.91 -4.34 -12.69
C MET A 91 10.12 -5.11 -14.00
N GLU A 92 9.53 -6.29 -14.14
CA GLU A 92 9.56 -7.08 -15.38
C GLU A 92 8.89 -6.36 -16.55
N HIS A 93 7.90 -5.49 -16.27
CA HIS A 93 7.20 -4.66 -17.25
C HIS A 93 7.82 -3.26 -17.40
N GLY A 94 9.06 -3.07 -16.97
CA GLY A 94 9.87 -1.89 -17.28
C GLY A 94 9.81 -0.74 -16.27
N TYR A 95 9.06 -0.86 -15.17
CA TYR A 95 9.07 0.14 -14.11
C TYR A 95 10.40 0.10 -13.34
N GLN A 96 11.16 1.19 -13.39
CA GLN A 96 12.53 1.23 -12.85
C GLN A 96 12.62 1.64 -11.38
N ASN A 97 11.61 2.34 -10.85
CA ASN A 97 11.63 2.91 -9.51
C ASN A 97 10.49 2.35 -8.65
N VAL A 98 10.53 1.04 -8.43
CA VAL A 98 9.53 0.30 -7.64
C VAL A 98 10.17 -0.25 -6.38
N ALA A 99 9.46 -0.15 -5.27
CA ALA A 99 9.82 -0.76 -4.00
C ALA A 99 8.61 -1.43 -3.35
N ASN A 100 8.87 -2.38 -2.47
CA ASN A 100 7.87 -3.02 -1.63
C ASN A 100 7.81 -2.34 -0.24
N MET A 101 6.62 -2.19 0.32
CA MET A 101 6.46 -1.85 1.74
C MET A 101 6.48 -3.14 2.57
N ALA A 102 7.58 -3.38 3.27
CA ALA A 102 7.68 -4.51 4.19
C ALA A 102 6.72 -4.32 5.37
N GLY A 103 6.00 -5.39 5.75
CA GLY A 103 5.03 -5.37 6.86
C GLY A 103 3.65 -4.80 6.52
N GLY A 104 3.50 -4.12 5.37
CA GLY A 104 2.22 -3.63 4.85
C GLY A 104 1.39 -2.81 5.84
N MET A 105 0.07 -2.85 5.68
CA MET A 105 -0.90 -2.16 6.54
C MET A 105 -0.77 -2.57 8.03
N VAL A 106 -0.48 -3.84 8.32
CA VAL A 106 -0.38 -4.33 9.71
C VAL A 106 0.72 -3.57 10.47
N ASP A 107 1.89 -3.47 9.86
CA ASP A 107 3.02 -2.78 10.48
C ASP A 107 2.85 -1.25 10.41
N TRP A 108 2.17 -0.74 9.39
CA TRP A 108 1.78 0.67 9.31
C TRP A 108 0.93 1.09 10.51
N GLU A 109 -0.08 0.29 10.87
CA GLU A 109 -0.91 0.52 12.05
C GLU A 109 -0.10 0.37 13.34
N ARG A 110 0.76 -0.67 13.42
CA ARG A 110 1.64 -0.89 14.58
C ARG A 110 2.58 0.29 14.84
N ASP A 111 3.07 0.92 13.77
CA ASP A 111 3.96 2.07 13.83
C ASP A 111 3.23 3.40 14.17
N GLY A 112 1.90 3.35 14.31
CA GLY A 112 1.06 4.51 14.65
C GLY A 112 0.91 5.52 13.51
N LEU A 113 1.08 5.08 12.26
CA LEU A 113 1.03 5.96 11.11
C LEU A 113 -0.43 6.31 10.73
N PRO A 114 -0.66 7.43 10.00
CA PRO A 114 -2.01 7.88 9.68
C PRO A 114 -2.83 6.84 8.92
N VAL A 115 -4.08 6.60 9.35
CA VAL A 115 -5.03 5.69 8.68
C VAL A 115 -6.30 6.44 8.37
N LYS A 116 -6.77 6.34 7.13
CA LYS A 116 -8.10 6.80 6.73
C LYS A 116 -9.11 5.70 7.06
N ILE A 117 -10.01 5.98 7.99
CA ILE A 117 -11.04 5.05 8.44
C ILE A 117 -12.39 5.47 7.85
N ASP A 118 -13.04 4.55 7.15
CA ASP A 118 -14.45 4.70 6.82
C ASP A 118 -15.30 4.11 7.96
N LYS A 119 -16.00 4.99 8.69
CA LYS A 119 -16.80 4.59 9.85
C LYS A 119 -18.05 3.80 9.47
N GLU A 120 -18.50 3.88 8.23
CA GLU A 120 -19.69 3.15 7.75
C GLU A 120 -19.40 1.65 7.65
N TYR A 121 -18.19 1.29 7.22
CA TYR A 121 -17.75 -0.11 7.15
C TYR A 121 -17.30 -0.69 8.50
N ARG A 122 -17.40 0.09 9.59
CA ARG A 122 -17.12 -0.43 10.93
C ARG A 122 -18.18 -1.45 11.33
N LEU A 123 -17.78 -2.70 11.46
CA LEU A 123 -18.64 -3.74 12.03
C LEU A 123 -18.83 -3.48 13.53
N SER A 124 -20.09 -3.57 13.98
CA SER A 124 -20.48 -3.44 15.38
C SER A 124 -21.46 -4.54 15.76
N GLY A 125 -21.37 -5.05 17.00
CA GLY A 125 -22.16 -6.16 17.51
C GLY A 125 -21.42 -6.84 18.67
N SER A 126 -22.13 -7.31 19.69
CA SER A 126 -21.50 -7.97 20.85
C SER A 126 -21.15 -9.44 20.58
N CYS A 127 -21.78 -10.06 19.57
CA CYS A 127 -21.47 -11.38 19.05
C CYS A 127 -21.27 -11.34 17.53
N MET A 128 -20.63 -12.37 16.98
CA MET A 128 -20.53 -12.59 15.53
C MET A 128 -21.93 -12.54 14.85
N CYS A 129 -22.95 -13.09 15.52
CA CYS A 129 -24.35 -13.09 15.06
C CYS A 129 -24.99 -11.69 14.94
N GLN A 130 -24.42 -10.69 15.61
CA GLN A 130 -24.93 -9.33 15.66
C GLN A 130 -24.02 -8.36 14.89
N LEU A 131 -22.91 -8.83 14.30
CA LEU A 131 -22.03 -7.96 13.53
C LEU A 131 -22.76 -7.40 12.31
N LYS A 132 -22.91 -6.08 12.30
CA LYS A 132 -23.47 -5.32 11.17
C LYS A 132 -22.58 -4.10 10.91
N ALA A 133 -22.38 -3.77 9.63
CA ALA A 133 -21.85 -2.47 9.24
C ALA A 133 -22.82 -1.38 9.73
N LYS A 134 -22.30 -0.21 10.10
CA LYS A 134 -23.18 0.93 10.40
C LYS A 134 -23.84 1.34 9.10
N ALA A 135 -25.15 1.14 9.00
CA ALA A 135 -25.92 1.54 7.84
C ALA A 135 -25.92 3.07 7.72
N LYS A 136 -25.75 3.55 6.48
CA LYS A 136 -25.86 4.94 6.07
C LYS A 136 -27.17 5.53 6.62
N ARG A 137 -27.09 6.54 7.49
CA ARG A 137 -28.25 7.34 7.91
C ARG A 137 -28.62 8.35 6.83
#